data_AF-A0A7S0RLW9-F1
#
_entry.id   AF-A0A7S0RLW9-F1
#
_cell.length_a   1.000
_cell.length_b   1.000
_cell.length_c   1.000
_cell.angle_alpha   90.00
_cell.angle_beta   90.00
_cell.angle_gamma   90.00
#
_symmetry.space_group_name_H-M   'P 1'
#
loop_
_entity.id
_entity.type
_entity.pdbx_description
1 polymer ?
#
loop_
_entity_poly.entity_id
_entity_poly.type
_entity_poly.pdbx_seq_one_letter_code
_entity_poly.pdbx_strand_id
1 'polypeptide(L)'
;AKAAIKAMQDERDVVLFCDLHGHSRKRDIFVYGCEKKPLKDWPPALPSWPVAGSLGGHPAIPQRFQEKVWPLLLQHSAPDIFAYRSCSYRVQKSKAGTGRVVTFRELGMV
;
A
#
# COMPACT_ATOMS: atom_id res chain seq x y z
N ALA A 1 -9.47 -13.84 4.63
CA ALA A 1 -8.95 -12.84 3.69
C ALA A 1 -7.48 -13.08 3.32
N LYS A 2 -6.52 -12.91 4.24
CA LYS A 2 -5.07 -13.07 3.94
C LYS A 2 -4.71 -14.39 3.24
N ALA A 3 -5.19 -15.53 3.74
CA ALA A 3 -4.93 -16.84 3.13
C ALA A 3 -5.45 -16.94 1.69
N ALA A 4 -6.61 -16.34 1.40
CA ALA A 4 -7.16 -16.29 0.05
C ALA A 4 -6.30 -15.42 -0.89
N ILE A 5 -5.78 -14.28 -0.40
CA ILE A 5 -4.87 -13.43 -1.17
C ILE A 5 -3.57 -14.18 -1.48
N LYS A 6 -3.04 -14.92 -0.51
CA LYS A 6 -1.84 -15.74 -0.70
C LYS A 6 -2.05 -16.85 -1.72
N ALA A 7 -3.16 -17.59 -1.62
CA ALA A 7 -3.53 -18.60 -2.62
C ALA A 7 -3.65 -17.99 -4.03
N MET A 8 -4.26 -16.81 -4.15
CA MET A 8 -4.33 -16.09 -5.44
C MET A 8 -2.93 -15.70 -5.95
N GLN A 9 -2.02 -15.25 -5.10
CA GLN A 9 -0.63 -14.96 -5.49
C GLN A 9 0.14 -16.21 -5.95
N ASP A 10 -0.17 -17.38 -5.40
CA ASP A 10 0.49 -18.64 -5.78
C ASP A 10 -0.02 -19.16 -7.14
N GLU A 11 -1.25 -18.78 -7.53
CA GLU A 11 -1.86 -19.17 -8.80
C GLU A 11 -1.63 -18.16 -9.94
N ARG A 12 -1.52 -16.86 -9.63
CA ARG A 12 -1.46 -15.78 -10.62
C ARG A 12 -0.79 -14.53 -10.05
N ASP A 13 -0.30 -13.67 -10.95
CA ASP A 13 0.25 -12.39 -10.53
C ASP A 13 -0.84 -11.48 -9.96
N VAL A 14 -0.61 -10.95 -8.76
CA VAL A 14 -1.51 -10.03 -8.10
C VAL A 14 -0.88 -8.66 -8.07
N VAL A 15 -1.27 -7.85 -9.05
CA VAL A 15 -0.69 -6.52 -9.32
C VAL A 15 -1.17 -5.43 -8.36
N LEU A 16 -2.33 -5.61 -7.73
CA LEU A 16 -2.94 -4.60 -6.84
C LEU A 16 -3.82 -5.26 -5.78
N PHE A 17 -3.71 -4.77 -4.54
CA PHE A 17 -4.65 -5.06 -3.47
C PHE A 17 -5.36 -3.78 -3.04
N CYS A 18 -6.69 -3.84 -2.92
CA CYS A 18 -7.50 -2.72 -2.46
C CYS A 18 -8.38 -3.15 -1.28
N ASP A 19 -8.27 -2.40 -0.18
CA ASP A 19 -9.13 -2.52 1.01
C ASP A 19 -10.06 -1.30 1.07
N LEU A 20 -11.26 -1.46 0.52
CA LEU A 20 -12.20 -0.36 0.28
C LEU A 20 -13.06 -0.07 1.52
N HIS A 21 -13.07 1.20 1.94
CA HIS A 21 -13.87 1.65 3.09
C HIS A 21 -14.33 3.11 2.93
N GLY A 22 -15.44 3.45 3.60
CA GLY A 22 -15.91 4.84 3.69
C GLY A 22 -15.12 5.64 4.73
N HIS A 23 -14.95 6.95 4.48
CA HIS A 23 -14.34 7.87 5.44
C HIS A 23 -15.39 8.87 5.95
N SER A 24 -15.57 8.93 7.28
CA SER A 24 -16.63 9.74 7.88
C SER A 24 -16.47 11.26 7.76
N ARG A 25 -15.24 11.74 7.51
CA ARG A 25 -14.90 13.17 7.55
C ARG A 25 -14.42 13.77 6.22
N LYS A 26 -13.91 12.94 5.31
CA LYS A 26 -13.27 13.41 4.07
C LYS A 26 -14.17 12.97 2.92
N ARG A 27 -14.33 13.84 1.93
CA ARG A 27 -15.05 13.57 0.69
C ARG A 27 -14.08 12.97 -0.34
N ASP A 28 -14.65 12.50 -1.45
CA ASP A 28 -13.97 11.93 -2.61
C ASP A 28 -13.18 10.64 -2.32
N ILE A 29 -12.63 10.06 -3.38
CA ILE A 29 -11.85 8.83 -3.31
C ILE A 29 -10.39 9.20 -3.08
N PHE A 30 -9.75 8.53 -2.13
CA PHE A 30 -8.32 8.67 -1.87
C PHE A 30 -7.78 7.35 -1.33
N VAL A 31 -6.46 7.19 -1.37
CA VAL A 31 -5.78 5.94 -1.02
C VAL A 31 -4.92 6.12 0.22
N TYR A 32 -4.94 5.10 1.07
CA TYR A 32 -3.87 4.91 2.04
C TYR A 32 -2.96 3.78 1.63
N GLY A 33 -1.68 4.10 1.42
CA GLY A 33 -0.64 3.13 1.08
C GLY A 33 0.37 2.93 2.21
N CYS A 34 1.48 2.31 1.85
CA CYS A 34 2.58 1.99 2.74
C CYS A 34 3.90 2.53 2.15
N GLU A 35 4.41 3.63 2.71
CA GLU A 35 5.73 4.12 2.32
C GLU A 35 6.82 3.15 2.76
N LYS A 36 7.86 2.98 1.94
CA LYS A 36 8.94 2.01 2.19
C LYS A 36 10.01 2.52 3.17
N LYS A 37 9.72 3.59 3.92
CA LYS A 37 10.63 4.13 4.93
C LYS A 37 10.45 3.35 6.24
N PRO A 38 11.53 2.93 6.92
CA PRO A 38 11.42 2.41 8.26
C PRO A 38 10.83 3.49 9.17
N LEU A 39 9.85 3.10 9.98
CA LEU A 39 9.31 3.96 11.01
C LEU A 39 10.41 4.23 12.04
N LYS A 40 10.84 5.50 12.16
CA LYS A 40 11.91 5.92 13.10
C LYS A 40 11.66 5.48 14.55
N ASP A 41 10.39 5.39 14.96
CA ASP A 41 9.98 5.09 16.35
C ASP A 41 9.39 3.68 16.51
N TRP A 42 9.66 2.79 15.55
CA TRP A 42 9.24 1.40 15.59
C TRP A 42 10.38 0.55 16.19
N PRO A 43 10.10 -0.49 17.01
CA PRO A 43 11.15 -1.39 17.49
C PRO A 43 12.01 -1.86 16.30
N PRO A 44 13.33 -2.04 16.48
CA PRO A 44 14.26 -2.36 15.39
C PRO A 44 13.63 -3.45 14.55
N ALA A 45 13.20 -3.05 13.36
CA ALA A 45 12.41 -3.91 12.52
C ALA A 45 13.26 -5.16 12.23
N LEU A 46 12.61 -6.32 12.24
CA LEU A 46 13.03 -7.45 11.42
C LEU A 46 13.62 -6.92 10.09
N PRO A 47 14.69 -7.54 9.55
CA PRO A 47 15.47 -6.96 8.49
C PRO A 47 14.57 -6.56 7.31
N SER A 48 14.48 -5.25 7.10
CA SER A 48 13.70 -4.54 6.07
C SER A 48 12.18 -4.79 6.05
N TRP A 49 11.44 -3.74 6.35
CA TRP A 49 10.16 -3.46 5.70
C TRP A 49 10.42 -3.25 4.20
N PRO A 50 9.83 -4.04 3.27
CA PRO A 50 9.19 -5.36 3.39
C PRO A 50 10.18 -6.55 3.22
N VAL A 51 9.75 -7.79 3.53
CA VAL A 51 10.57 -9.04 3.55
C VAL A 51 11.36 -9.23 2.24
N ALA A 52 12.60 -9.73 2.27
CA ALA A 52 13.36 -10.03 1.05
C ALA A 52 12.55 -10.90 0.05
N GLY A 53 12.37 -10.41 -1.19
CA GLY A 53 11.53 -11.03 -2.23
C GLY A 53 10.16 -10.35 -2.45
N SER A 54 9.74 -9.46 -1.55
CA SER A 54 8.48 -8.69 -1.59
C SER A 54 8.49 -7.48 -2.55
N LEU A 55 9.14 -7.57 -3.70
CA LEU A 55 9.34 -6.44 -4.61
C LEU A 55 8.05 -5.97 -5.32
N GLY A 56 6.85 -6.19 -4.75
CA GLY A 56 5.61 -5.62 -5.27
C GLY A 56 5.84 -4.18 -5.68
N GLY A 57 5.53 -3.91 -6.94
CA GLY A 57 5.96 -2.72 -7.64
C GLY A 57 6.84 -3.04 -8.84
N HIS A 58 6.66 -2.27 -9.89
CA HIS A 58 7.34 -2.47 -11.15
C HIS A 58 8.85 -2.20 -11.01
N PRO A 59 9.76 -3.07 -11.49
CA PRO A 59 11.21 -2.93 -11.31
C PRO A 59 11.78 -1.65 -11.94
N ALA A 60 11.12 -1.11 -12.97
CA ALA A 60 11.50 0.17 -13.57
C ALA A 60 11.11 1.40 -12.72
N ILE A 61 10.33 1.24 -11.65
CA ILE A 61 9.89 2.34 -10.79
C ILE A 61 10.70 2.34 -9.50
N PRO A 62 11.38 3.45 -9.14
CA PRO A 62 12.13 3.53 -7.90
C PRO A 62 11.24 3.21 -6.69
N GLN A 63 11.79 2.45 -5.76
CA GLN A 63 11.10 1.91 -4.59
C GLN A 63 10.28 2.97 -3.82
N ARG A 64 10.78 4.21 -3.73
CA ARG A 64 10.12 5.35 -3.03
C ARG A 64 8.86 5.92 -3.72
N PHE A 65 8.55 5.46 -4.92
CA PHE A 65 7.43 5.97 -5.74
C PHE A 65 6.39 4.91 -6.08
N GLN A 66 6.69 3.63 -5.86
CA GLN A 66 5.83 2.53 -6.30
C GLN A 66 4.40 2.65 -5.73
N GLU A 67 4.27 3.05 -4.47
CA GLU A 67 2.97 3.23 -3.80
C GLU A 67 2.17 4.45 -4.31
N LYS A 68 2.80 5.33 -5.11
CA LYS A 68 2.21 6.58 -5.61
C LYS A 68 1.82 6.52 -7.08
N VAL A 69 2.34 5.56 -7.85
CA VAL A 69 2.06 5.46 -9.31
C VAL A 69 0.57 5.29 -9.55
N TRP A 70 -0.06 4.32 -8.89
CA TRP A 70 -1.48 4.04 -9.10
C TRP A 70 -2.39 5.21 -8.67
N PRO A 71 -2.23 5.80 -7.46
CA PRO A 71 -2.96 7.02 -7.10
C PRO A 71 -2.75 8.18 -8.07
N LEU A 72 -1.55 8.34 -8.64
CA LEU A 72 -1.28 9.41 -9.62
C LEU A 72 -2.00 9.15 -10.95
N LEU A 73 -2.06 7.90 -11.40
CA LEU A 73 -2.86 7.51 -12.56
C LEU A 73 -4.34 7.78 -12.32
N LEU A 74 -4.88 7.44 -11.15
CA LEU A 74 -6.28 7.74 -10.80
C LEU A 74 -6.58 9.24 -10.79
N GLN A 75 -5.66 10.06 -10.29
CA GLN A 75 -5.80 11.52 -10.33
C GLN A 75 -5.88 12.05 -11.76
N HIS A 76 -5.13 11.44 -12.69
CA HIS A 76 -5.15 11.83 -14.09
C HIS A 76 -6.42 11.34 -14.81
N SER A 77 -6.84 10.10 -14.55
CA SER A 77 -8.01 9.48 -15.20
C SER A 77 -9.35 9.97 -14.65
N ALA A 78 -9.39 10.36 -13.36
CA ALA A 78 -10.63 10.71 -12.67
C ALA A 78 -10.42 11.91 -11.70
N PRO A 79 -9.98 13.08 -12.20
CA PRO A 79 -9.61 14.21 -11.36
C PRO A 79 -10.77 14.78 -10.54
N ASP A 80 -12.02 14.58 -10.99
CA ASP A 80 -13.22 15.13 -10.35
C ASP A 80 -13.68 14.35 -9.12
N ILE A 81 -13.25 13.08 -9.00
CA ILE A 81 -13.68 12.17 -7.93
C ILE A 81 -12.52 11.56 -7.14
N PHE A 82 -11.28 11.74 -7.62
CA PHE A 82 -10.08 11.27 -6.94
C PHE A 82 -9.28 12.43 -6.37
N ALA A 83 -9.09 12.43 -5.05
CA ALA A 83 -8.37 13.48 -4.32
C ALA A 83 -6.95 13.01 -3.95
N TYR A 84 -5.99 13.13 -4.87
CA TYR A 84 -4.61 12.69 -4.64
C TYR A 84 -3.96 13.36 -3.41
N ARG A 85 -4.28 14.62 -3.16
CA ARG A 85 -3.79 15.38 -1.99
C ARG A 85 -4.29 14.81 -0.66
N SER A 86 -5.39 14.05 -0.68
CA SER A 86 -5.94 13.38 0.51
C SER A 86 -5.29 12.03 0.81
N CYS A 87 -4.50 11.49 -0.12
CA CYS A 87 -3.78 10.23 0.06
C CYS A 87 -2.74 10.32 1.18
N SER A 88 -2.48 9.20 1.85
CA SER A 88 -1.45 9.12 2.89
C SER A 88 -0.73 7.79 2.86
N TYR A 89 0.60 7.84 2.84
CA TYR A 89 1.46 6.67 2.73
C TYR A 89 2.21 6.37 4.03
N ARG A 90 2.29 7.36 4.93
CA ARG A 90 2.90 7.20 6.24
C ARG A 90 2.02 6.32 7.12
N VAL A 91 2.60 5.25 7.65
CA VAL A 91 1.91 4.32 8.55
C VAL A 91 2.11 4.78 9.99
N GLN A 92 1.03 4.94 10.75
CA GLN A 92 1.12 5.21 12.18
C GLN A 92 1.24 3.89 12.95
N LYS A 93 1.90 3.90 14.11
CA LYS A 93 2.07 2.70 14.95
C LYS A 93 0.72 2.02 15.27
N SER A 94 -0.30 2.82 15.55
CA SER A 94 -1.68 2.37 15.81
C SER A 94 -2.37 1.69 14.61
N LYS A 95 -1.80 1.78 13.40
CA LYS A 95 -2.34 1.20 12.17
C LYS A 95 -1.57 -0.03 11.70
N ALA A 96 -0.62 -0.54 12.49
CA ALA A 96 0.20 -1.69 12.12
C ALA A 96 -0.60 -2.99 11.90
N GLY A 97 -1.78 -3.12 12.51
CA GLY A 97 -2.67 -4.27 12.31
C GLY A 97 -3.64 -4.12 11.13
N THR A 98 -3.58 -3.03 10.36
CA THR A 98 -4.53 -2.79 9.26
C THR A 98 -4.23 -3.65 8.04
N GLY A 99 -5.25 -3.91 7.22
CA GLY A 99 -5.15 -4.76 6.03
C GLY A 99 -4.01 -4.36 5.09
N ARG A 100 -3.88 -3.06 4.78
CA ARG A 100 -2.79 -2.53 3.94
C ARG A 100 -1.39 -2.80 4.50
N VAL A 101 -1.23 -2.82 5.82
CA VAL A 101 0.08 -3.06 6.46
C VAL A 101 0.40 -4.54 6.48
N VAL A 102 -0.59 -5.38 6.80
CA VAL A 102 -0.42 -6.84 6.82
C VAL A 102 -0.09 -7.36 5.43
N THR A 103 -0.83 -6.93 4.41
CA THR A 103 -0.58 -7.33 3.00
C THR A 103 0.76 -6.80 2.49
N PHE A 104 1.11 -5.54 2.79
CA PHE A 104 2.43 -5.00 2.44
C PHE A 104 3.58 -5.76 3.11
N ARG A 105 3.48 -6.04 4.42
CA ARG A 105 4.56 -6.66 5.19
C ARG A 105 4.72 -8.14 4.90
N GLU A 106 3.62 -8.89 4.83
CA GLU A 106 3.64 -10.35 4.79
C GLU A 106 3.48 -10.91 3.37
N LEU A 107 2.84 -10.17 2.47
CA LEU A 107 2.56 -10.60 1.08
C LEU A 107 3.27 -9.74 0.04
N GLY A 108 4.00 -8.70 0.48
CA GLY A 108 4.82 -7.86 -0.39
C GLY A 108 4.10 -6.99 -1.39
N MET A 109 2.83 -6.68 -1.11
CA MET A 109 2.00 -5.86 -2.00
C MET A 109 2.26 -4.37 -1.77
N VAL A 110 2.19 -3.54 -2.81
CA VAL A 110 2.53 -2.10 -2.73
C VAL A 110 1.41 -1.23 -3.27
#